data_AF-A0A519NNU9-F1
#
_entry.id   AF-A0A519NNU9-F1
#
_cell.length_a   1.000
_cell.length_b   1.000
_cell.length_c   1.000
_cell.angle_alpha   90.00
_cell.angle_beta   90.00
_cell.angle_gamma   90.00
#
_symmetry.space_group_name_H-M   'P 1'
#
loop_
_entity.id
_entity.type
_entity.pdbx_description
1 polymer ?
#
loop_
_entity_poly.entity_id
_entity_poly.type
_entity_poly.pdbx_seq_one_letter_code
_entity_poly.pdbx_strand_id
1 'polypeptide(L)'
;MSKFTILFLLFALSASAQEALPKVKVTPVTAQSLSAIAKASDKKNTLFYTFGIWCEPCRLHLPTAIKLAKDHNLDFYVIIVDSQTSDKTKQAASYLYQQDKNIKMAVLSDEA
;
A
#
# COMPACT_ATOMS: atom_id res chain seq x y z
N MET A 1 23.51 36.61 -37.81
CA MET A 1 22.13 36.09 -37.66
C MET A 1 22.22 34.58 -37.84
N SER A 2 21.90 33.68 -36.93
CA SER A 2 21.35 33.69 -35.58
C SER A 2 21.96 32.45 -34.90
N LYS A 3 22.78 32.63 -33.86
CA LYS A 3 23.39 31.54 -33.07
C LYS A 3 22.43 30.99 -31.99
N PHE A 4 21.13 31.24 -32.14
CA PHE A 4 20.17 31.11 -31.03
C PHE A 4 19.20 29.92 -31.14
N THR A 5 19.39 29.02 -32.11
CA THR A 5 18.40 27.97 -32.41
C THR A 5 18.72 26.59 -31.78
N ILE A 6 19.90 26.39 -31.18
CA ILE A 6 20.35 25.06 -30.68
C ILE A 6 20.37 24.99 -29.14
N LEU A 7 19.49 25.70 -28.43
CA LEU A 7 19.42 25.61 -26.96
C LEU A 7 18.06 25.12 -26.42
N PHE A 8 17.02 25.05 -27.25
CA PHE A 8 15.68 24.67 -26.78
C PHE A 8 15.35 23.17 -26.91
N LEU A 9 16.20 22.38 -27.56
CA LEU A 9 15.94 20.97 -27.86
C LEU A 9 16.45 19.97 -26.81
N LEU A 10 17.20 20.42 -25.79
CA LEU A 10 17.76 19.55 -24.75
C LEU A 10 16.89 19.42 -23.49
N PHE A 11 15.82 20.22 -23.34
CA PHE A 11 14.93 20.18 -22.17
C PHE A 11 13.69 19.29 -22.32
N ALA A 12 13.44 18.70 -23.50
CA ALA A 12 12.25 17.90 -23.76
C ALA A 12 12.40 16.40 -23.41
N LEU A 13 13.61 15.92 -23.10
CA LEU A 13 13.89 14.49 -22.84
C LEU A 13 13.66 14.04 -21.39
N SER A 14 13.33 14.95 -20.47
CA SER A 14 12.93 14.58 -19.10
C SER A 14 11.41 14.35 -18.96
N ALA A 15 10.66 14.34 -20.06
CA ALA A 15 9.23 14.07 -20.04
C ALA A 15 8.95 12.56 -19.88
N SER A 16 8.49 12.21 -18.69
CA SER A 16 7.75 10.98 -18.32
C SER A 16 8.54 9.66 -18.29
N ALA A 17 9.39 9.51 -17.27
CA ALA A 17 9.40 8.25 -16.52
C ALA A 17 8.24 8.27 -15.51
N GLN A 18 7.00 8.15 -15.98
CA GLN A 18 5.93 7.73 -15.08
C GLN A 18 6.18 6.25 -14.82
N GLU A 19 6.95 5.93 -13.77
CA GLU A 19 7.07 4.55 -13.31
C GLU A 19 5.66 4.01 -13.10
N ALA A 20 5.27 3.04 -13.92
CA ALA A 20 4.00 2.36 -13.75
C ALA A 20 3.99 1.83 -12.31
N LEU A 21 3.05 2.33 -11.50
CA LEU A 21 2.89 1.85 -10.14
C LEU A 21 2.85 0.32 -10.18
N PRO A 22 3.66 -0.37 -9.36
CA PRO A 22 3.68 -1.83 -9.37
C PRO A 22 2.25 -2.31 -9.19
N LYS A 23 1.86 -3.35 -9.94
CA LYS A 23 0.56 -3.99 -9.77
C LYS A 23 0.51 -4.59 -8.36
N VAL A 24 0.13 -3.78 -7.38
CA VAL A 24 0.01 -4.19 -5.99
C VAL A 24 -1.14 -5.18 -5.92
N LYS A 25 -0.82 -6.45 -5.65
CA LYS A 25 -1.81 -7.49 -5.47
C LYS A 25 -2.49 -7.29 -4.12
N VAL A 26 -3.71 -6.79 -4.14
CA VAL A 26 -4.57 -6.69 -2.95
C VAL A 26 -5.53 -7.88 -2.98
N THR A 27 -5.47 -8.73 -1.97
CA THR A 27 -6.32 -9.94 -1.89
C THR A 27 -7.60 -9.63 -1.10
N PRO A 28 -8.80 -9.99 -1.59
CA PRO A 28 -10.01 -9.92 -0.78
C PRO A 28 -9.93 -10.85 0.42
N VAL A 29 -10.43 -10.40 1.57
CA VAL A 29 -10.48 -11.20 2.80
C VAL A 29 -11.81 -10.99 3.52
N THR A 30 -12.32 -12.08 4.11
CA THR A 30 -13.42 -12.05 5.09
C THR A 30 -12.88 -12.19 6.51
N ALA A 31 -13.73 -12.00 7.52
CA ALA A 31 -13.36 -12.26 8.91
C ALA A 31 -12.87 -13.71 9.14
N GLN A 32 -13.49 -14.68 8.47
CA GLN A 32 -13.08 -16.09 8.52
C GLN A 32 -11.69 -16.27 7.92
N SER A 33 -11.40 -15.64 6.77
CA SER A 33 -10.08 -15.68 6.14
C SER A 33 -9.00 -15.08 7.05
N LEU A 34 -9.27 -13.95 7.74
CA LEU A 34 -8.31 -13.35 8.67
C LEU A 34 -7.96 -14.27 9.83
N SER A 35 -8.97 -14.98 10.38
CA SER A 35 -8.75 -16.00 11.41
C SER A 35 -7.86 -17.14 10.91
N ALA A 36 -8.09 -17.61 9.69
CA ALA A 36 -7.26 -18.66 9.07
C ALA A 36 -5.82 -18.20 8.83
N ILE A 37 -5.62 -16.98 8.32
CA ILE A 37 -4.31 -16.36 8.12
C ILE A 37 -3.53 -16.30 9.44
N ALA A 38 -4.17 -15.84 10.52
CA ALA A 38 -3.53 -15.75 11.83
C ALA A 38 -3.09 -17.13 12.36
N LYS A 39 -3.92 -18.16 12.17
CA LYS A 39 -3.60 -19.54 12.59
C LYS A 39 -2.49 -20.19 11.76
N ALA A 40 -2.34 -19.79 10.50
CA ALA A 40 -1.34 -20.34 9.60
C ALA A 40 0.03 -19.63 9.70
N SER A 41 0.12 -18.52 10.43
CA SER A 41 1.36 -17.78 10.59
C SER A 41 2.41 -18.59 11.36
N ASP A 42 3.68 -18.45 10.97
CA ASP A 42 4.84 -18.97 11.70
C ASP A 42 5.21 -18.06 12.90
N LYS A 43 4.61 -16.87 12.98
CA LYS A 43 4.81 -15.93 14.08
C LYS A 43 3.84 -16.21 15.22
N LYS A 44 4.29 -15.95 16.44
CA LYS A 44 3.48 -16.10 17.65
C LYS A 44 2.19 -15.27 17.61
N ASN A 45 2.27 -14.07 17.05
CA ASN A 45 1.18 -13.10 17.01
C ASN A 45 1.09 -12.48 15.62
N THR A 46 -0.12 -12.21 15.16
CA THR A 46 -0.43 -11.49 13.92
C THR A 46 -1.06 -10.13 14.26
N LEU A 47 -0.62 -9.06 13.60
CA LEU A 47 -1.20 -7.73 13.69
C LEU A 47 -1.97 -7.42 12.42
N PHE A 48 -3.30 -7.28 12.56
CA PHE A 48 -4.16 -6.74 11.52
C PHE A 48 -4.43 -5.27 11.81
N TYR A 49 -4.03 -4.38 10.90
CA TYR A 49 -4.24 -2.95 11.02
C TYR A 49 -5.22 -2.47 9.95
N THR A 50 -6.37 -1.95 10.36
CA THR A 50 -7.36 -1.41 9.43
C THR A 50 -6.93 -0.05 8.88
N PHE A 51 -7.13 0.17 7.59
CA PHE A 51 -6.65 1.36 6.90
C PHE A 51 -7.63 1.82 5.83
N GLY A 52 -7.86 3.13 5.77
CA GLY A 52 -8.50 3.79 4.64
C GLY A 52 -7.65 4.99 4.23
N ILE A 53 -7.41 5.18 2.94
CA ILE A 53 -6.58 6.33 2.48
C ILE A 53 -7.22 7.68 2.84
N TRP A 54 -8.55 7.71 2.99
CA TRP A 54 -9.32 8.87 3.43
C TRP A 54 -9.29 9.08 4.95
N CYS A 55 -8.86 8.09 5.73
CA CYS A 55 -8.81 8.15 7.19
C CYS A 55 -7.49 8.78 7.65
N GLU A 56 -7.53 10.05 8.04
CA GLU A 56 -6.35 10.77 8.52
C GLU A 56 -5.69 10.12 9.75
N PRO A 57 -6.44 9.74 10.82
CA PRO A 57 -5.84 9.03 11.95
C PRO A 57 -5.14 7.73 11.54
N CYS A 58 -5.68 7.01 10.55
CA CYS A 58 -5.09 5.78 10.04
C CYS A 58 -3.74 6.05 9.35
N ARG A 59 -3.61 7.15 8.61
CA ARG A 59 -2.33 7.56 8.01
C ARG A 59 -1.32 7.98 9.08
N LEU A 60 -1.77 8.74 10.08
CA LEU A 60 -0.93 9.26 11.16
C LEU A 60 -0.36 8.14 12.03
N HIS A 61 -1.15 7.09 12.32
CA HIS A 61 -0.74 6.00 13.20
C HIS A 61 -0.09 4.81 12.50
N LEU A 62 -0.12 4.76 11.16
CA LEU A 62 0.51 3.68 10.39
C LEU A 62 2.01 3.49 10.73
N PRO A 63 2.86 4.53 10.85
CA PRO A 63 4.27 4.33 11.20
C PRO A 63 4.44 3.64 12.56
N THR A 64 3.57 3.93 13.53
CA THR A 64 3.59 3.27 14.83
C THR A 64 3.20 1.79 14.73
N ALA A 65 2.22 1.45 13.91
CA ALA A 65 1.84 0.05 13.66
C ALA A 65 2.98 -0.74 12.98
N ILE A 66 3.64 -0.13 11.99
CA ILE A 66 4.83 -0.72 11.33
C ILE A 66 5.95 -0.94 12.35
N LYS A 67 6.23 0.05 13.20
CA LYS A 67 7.25 -0.06 14.25
C LYS A 67 6.90 -1.16 15.25
N LEU A 68 5.67 -1.21 15.72
CA LEU A 68 5.18 -2.25 16.63
C LEU A 68 5.37 -3.67 16.03
N ALA A 69 5.03 -3.83 14.75
CA ALA A 69 5.23 -5.10 14.05
C ALA A 69 6.70 -5.52 13.99
N LYS A 70 7.60 -4.57 13.70
CA LYS A 70 9.05 -4.82 13.63
C LYS A 70 9.64 -5.14 14.99
N ASP A 71 9.36 -4.32 15.99
CA ASP A 71 9.90 -4.43 17.35
C ASP A 71 9.51 -5.75 18.03
N HIS A 72 8.35 -6.31 17.69
CA HIS A 72 7.83 -7.54 18.27
C HIS A 72 7.79 -8.73 17.30
N ASN A 73 8.41 -8.63 16.11
CA ASN A 73 8.45 -9.70 15.10
C ASN A 73 7.04 -10.29 14.80
N LEU A 74 6.07 -9.41 14.59
CA LEU A 74 4.68 -9.78 14.30
C LEU A 74 4.49 -10.06 12.82
N ASP A 75 3.57 -10.97 12.50
CA ASP A 75 3.09 -11.08 11.13
C ASP A 75 2.11 -9.93 10.85
N PHE A 76 2.47 -9.01 9.94
CA PHE A 76 1.78 -7.73 9.79
C PHE A 76 1.01 -7.63 8.48
N TYR A 77 -0.29 -7.38 8.61
CA TYR A 77 -1.20 -7.13 7.49
C TYR A 77 -1.89 -5.79 7.67
N VAL A 78 -1.95 -5.03 6.57
CA VAL A 78 -2.82 -3.87 6.46
C VAL A 78 -4.10 -4.26 5.74
N ILE A 79 -5.23 -4.08 6.41
CA ILE A 79 -6.56 -4.39 5.90
C ILE A 79 -7.20 -3.10 5.40
N ILE A 80 -7.29 -2.96 4.09
CA ILE A 80 -7.92 -1.83 3.42
C ILE A 80 -9.44 -1.96 3.61
N VAL A 81 -10.05 -0.94 4.22
CA VAL A 81 -11.50 -0.85 4.45
C VAL A 81 -12.08 0.11 3.42
N ASP A 82 -12.33 -0.41 2.23
CA ASP A 82 -12.94 0.29 1.10
C ASP A 82 -13.41 -0.76 0.07
N SER A 83 -14.16 -0.37 -0.95
CA SER A 83 -14.53 -1.30 -2.02
C SER A 83 -13.29 -1.75 -2.79
N GLN A 84 -13.20 -3.05 -3.09
CA GLN A 84 -12.06 -3.65 -3.81
C GLN A 84 -11.73 -2.93 -5.12
N THR A 85 -12.75 -2.46 -5.86
CA THR A 85 -12.57 -1.84 -7.17
C THR A 85 -12.44 -0.32 -7.11
N SER A 86 -12.54 0.28 -5.91
CA SER A 86 -12.50 1.73 -5.77
C SER A 86 -11.11 2.31 -6.06
N ASP A 87 -11.07 3.54 -6.56
CA ASP A 87 -9.81 4.27 -6.70
C ASP A 87 -9.14 4.54 -5.35
N LYS A 88 -9.91 4.54 -4.26
CA LYS A 88 -9.40 4.67 -2.90
C LYS A 88 -8.60 3.44 -2.48
N THR A 89 -9.01 2.24 -2.86
CA THR A 89 -8.21 1.01 -2.66
C THR A 89 -6.89 1.07 -3.41
N LYS A 90 -6.89 1.53 -4.67
CA LYS A 90 -5.66 1.70 -5.46
C LYS A 90 -4.72 2.74 -4.84
N GLN A 91 -5.27 3.87 -4.38
CA GLN A 91 -4.51 4.92 -3.70
C GLN A 91 -3.95 4.43 -2.37
N ALA A 92 -4.73 3.68 -1.58
CA ALA A 92 -4.29 3.07 -0.33
C ALA A 92 -3.13 2.10 -0.59
N ALA A 93 -3.27 1.17 -1.53
CA ALA A 93 -2.24 0.22 -1.91
C ALA A 93 -0.93 0.92 -2.34
N SER A 94 -1.05 1.98 -3.15
CA SER A 94 0.09 2.77 -3.60
C SER A 94 0.78 3.52 -2.45
N TYR A 95 -0.01 4.14 -1.57
CA TYR A 95 0.50 4.81 -0.38
C TYR A 95 1.25 3.84 0.54
N LEU A 96 0.65 2.68 0.84
CA LEU A 96 1.24 1.65 1.69
C LEU A 96 2.55 1.10 1.11
N TYR A 97 2.59 0.85 -0.20
CA TYR A 97 3.80 0.42 -0.90
C TYR A 97 4.96 1.43 -0.78
N GLN A 98 4.64 2.74 -0.79
CA GLN A 98 5.63 3.80 -0.59
C GLN A 98 6.14 3.87 0.86
N GLN A 99 5.33 3.47 1.85
CA GLN A 99 5.75 3.45 3.25
C GLN A 99 6.68 2.26 3.55
N ASP A 100 6.32 1.06 3.10
CA ASP A 100 7.15 -0.13 3.22
C ASP A 100 6.70 -1.19 2.20
N LYS A 101 7.61 -1.57 1.30
CA LYS A 101 7.37 -2.51 0.20
C LYS A 101 7.00 -3.92 0.67
N ASN A 102 7.26 -4.25 1.94
CA ASN A 102 7.00 -5.57 2.52
C ASN A 102 5.66 -5.67 3.24
N ILE A 103 4.85 -4.59 3.27
CA ILE A 103 3.53 -4.64 3.90
C ILE A 103 2.66 -5.63 3.13
N LYS A 104 2.12 -6.63 3.84
CA LYS A 104 1.11 -7.53 3.31
C LYS A 104 -0.22 -6.78 3.30
N MET A 105 -0.85 -6.69 2.13
CA MET A 105 -2.07 -5.91 1.94
C MET A 105 -3.25 -6.82 1.59
N ALA A 106 -4.39 -6.56 2.21
CA ALA A 106 -5.65 -7.20 1.89
C ALA A 106 -6.77 -6.16 1.86
N VAL A 107 -7.87 -6.43 1.18
CA VAL A 107 -9.07 -5.58 1.18
C VAL A 107 -10.22 -6.35 1.83
N LEU A 108 -10.91 -5.70 2.77
CA LEU A 108 -12.07 -6.30 3.39
C LEU A 108 -13.18 -6.46 2.34
N SER A 109 -13.71 -7.67 2.23
CA SER A 109 -14.79 -8.03 1.31
C SER A 109 -15.97 -8.60 2.09
N ASP A 110 -17.17 -8.20 1.71
CA ASP A 110 -18.42 -8.78 2.20
C ASP A 110 -18.82 -10.04 1.41
N GLU A 111 -18.20 -10.27 0.25
CA GLU A 111 -18.40 -11.49 -0.55
C GLU A 111 -17.47 -12.61 -0.03
N ALA A 112 -18.08 -13.71 0.40
CA ALA A 112 -17.44 -14.95 0.84
C ALA A 112 -17.29 -15.97 -0.30
#